data_AF-A0A3D4EB42-F1
#
_entry.id   AF-A0A3D4EB42-F1
#
_cell.length_a   1.000
_cell.length_b   1.000
_cell.length_c   1.000
_cell.angle_alpha   90.00
_cell.angle_beta   90.00
_cell.angle_gamma   90.00
#
_symmetry.space_group_name_H-M   'P 1'
#
loop_
_entity.id
_entity.type
_entity.pdbx_description
1 polymer ?
#
loop_
_entity_poly.entity_id
_entity_poly.type
_entity_poly.pdbx_seq_one_letter_code
_entity_poly.pdbx_strand_id
1 'polypeptide(L)'
;YSIWDINGTDFKWKFKATAWDEDYQFRSYDLNKVRFSYDDVPNMAASLKSEFGKYVDAYSGNEKNVVLLNIWNWNSNWKLSVTDEKGNELKWTRTSAYDPVHIAALSVKRFTGASSKPNFITEKWHHFFKVTAPDADTDLTIKVTDEFGNVYTENMARPKEFKIEDFKK
;
A
#
# COMPACT_ATOMS: atom_id res chain seq x y z
N TYR A 1 10.98 5.68 -10.84
CA TYR A 1 12.04 5.34 -11.82
C TYR A 1 12.99 4.33 -11.16
N SER A 2 14.04 3.87 -11.84
CA SER A 2 15.02 2.96 -11.24
C SER A 2 16.42 3.54 -11.36
N ILE A 3 17.23 3.31 -10.34
CA ILE A 3 18.67 3.60 -10.35
C ILE A 3 19.38 2.28 -10.59
N TRP A 4 20.28 2.26 -11.58
CA TRP A 4 21.09 1.11 -11.94
C TRP A 4 22.55 1.45 -11.64
N ASP A 5 23.20 0.61 -10.86
CA ASP A 5 24.61 0.69 -10.52
C ASP A 5 25.32 -0.54 -11.11
N ILE A 6 26.23 -0.30 -12.04
CA ILE A 6 26.85 -1.34 -12.88
C ILE A 6 28.36 -1.21 -12.73
N ASN A 7 28.98 -2.26 -12.19
CA ASN A 7 30.44 -2.37 -12.08
C ASN A 7 30.91 -3.66 -12.74
N GLY A 8 31.32 -3.58 -14.02
CA GLY A 8 31.69 -4.75 -14.81
C GLY A 8 30.49 -5.69 -15.02
N THR A 9 30.57 -6.89 -14.46
CA THR A 9 29.47 -7.88 -14.49
C THR A 9 28.59 -7.86 -13.26
N ASP A 10 28.87 -6.99 -12.28
CA ASP A 10 28.04 -6.80 -11.10
C ASP A 10 26.97 -5.76 -11.40
N PHE A 11 25.70 -6.17 -11.27
CA PHE A 11 24.53 -5.32 -11.53
C PHE A 11 23.73 -5.18 -10.25
N LYS A 12 23.50 -3.94 -9.83
CA LYS A 12 22.57 -3.59 -8.76
C LYS A 12 21.53 -2.63 -9.28
N TRP A 13 20.31 -2.75 -8.78
CA TRP A 13 19.26 -1.79 -9.09
C TRP A 13 18.37 -1.56 -7.88
N LYS A 14 17.77 -0.38 -7.85
CA LYS A 14 16.73 -0.05 -6.88
C LYS A 14 15.63 0.77 -7.54
N PHE A 15 14.41 0.59 -7.06
CA PHE A 15 13.35 1.53 -7.40
C PHE A 15 13.62 2.86 -6.68
N LYS A 16 13.18 3.95 -7.30
CA LYS A 16 13.25 5.28 -6.74
C LYS A 16 11.96 6.01 -7.04
N ALA A 17 11.18 6.22 -5.97
CA ALA A 17 9.99 7.05 -6.05
C ALA A 17 10.39 8.52 -6.27
N THR A 18 9.63 9.20 -7.12
CA THR A 18 9.81 10.64 -7.38
C THR A 18 9.58 11.42 -6.08
N ALA A 19 10.48 12.35 -5.76
CA ALA A 19 10.45 13.18 -4.54
C ALA A 19 10.64 12.44 -3.19
N TRP A 20 10.88 11.13 -3.20
CA TRP A 20 11.20 10.35 -1.99
C TRP A 20 12.65 9.88 -2.02
N ASP A 21 13.22 9.59 -0.86
CA ASP A 21 14.58 9.06 -0.77
C ASP A 21 14.66 7.63 -1.34
N GLU A 22 15.89 7.18 -1.60
CA GLU A 22 16.15 5.84 -2.15
C GLU A 22 15.71 4.71 -1.22
N ASP A 23 15.56 4.96 0.08
CA ASP A 23 15.13 3.96 1.05
C ASP A 23 13.61 3.79 1.11
N TYR A 24 12.86 4.63 0.39
CA TYR A 24 11.40 4.54 0.29
C TYR A 24 10.96 3.44 -0.69
N GLN A 25 11.08 2.19 -0.26
CA GLN A 25 10.77 1.00 -1.07
C GLN A 25 9.42 0.35 -0.79
N PHE A 26 8.74 0.75 0.28
CA PHE A 26 7.40 0.26 0.57
C PHE A 26 6.57 1.26 1.35
N ARG A 27 5.30 0.94 1.50
CA ARG A 27 4.35 1.68 2.34
C ARG A 27 3.42 0.71 3.07
N SER A 28 3.16 1.00 4.33
CA SER A 28 2.18 0.26 5.14
C SER A 28 0.88 1.03 5.31
N TYR A 29 -0.23 0.29 5.39
CA TYR A 29 -1.57 0.79 5.66
C TYR A 29 -2.23 -0.04 6.74
N ASP A 30 -2.74 0.60 7.78
CA ASP A 30 -3.60 -0.07 8.76
C ASP A 30 -5.03 -0.13 8.22
N LEU A 31 -5.51 -1.32 7.85
CA LEU A 31 -6.85 -1.47 7.29
C LEU A 31 -7.96 -1.25 8.34
N ASN A 32 -7.62 -1.14 9.63
CA ASN A 32 -8.55 -0.64 10.63
C ASN A 32 -8.97 0.82 10.34
N LYS A 33 -8.10 1.59 9.66
CA LYS A 33 -8.23 3.04 9.42
C LYS A 33 -8.43 3.43 7.95
N VAL A 34 -8.33 2.48 7.02
CA VAL A 34 -8.59 2.72 5.60
C VAL A 34 -10.04 2.34 5.27
N ARG A 35 -10.82 3.32 4.81
CA ARG A 35 -12.20 3.09 4.35
C ARG A 35 -12.54 4.00 3.17
N PHE A 36 -13.39 3.51 2.28
CA PHE A 36 -13.99 4.29 1.19
C PHE A 36 -15.50 4.02 1.13
N SER A 37 -16.26 5.04 0.76
CA SER A 37 -17.71 5.02 0.69
C SER A 37 -18.21 5.84 -0.50
N TYR A 38 -19.48 5.70 -0.85
CA TYR A 38 -20.08 6.52 -1.91
C TYR A 38 -20.20 8.00 -1.52
N ASP A 39 -20.10 8.34 -0.24
CA ASP A 39 -20.10 9.74 0.23
C ASP A 39 -18.81 10.47 -0.15
N ASP A 40 -17.72 9.73 -0.41
CA ASP A 40 -16.45 10.30 -0.88
C ASP A 40 -16.52 10.81 -2.32
N VAL A 41 -17.52 10.37 -3.10
CA VAL A 41 -17.67 10.66 -4.53
C VAL A 41 -19.02 11.30 -4.85
N PRO A 42 -19.30 12.51 -4.32
CA PRO A 42 -20.60 13.15 -4.52
C PRO A 42 -20.87 13.43 -6.00
N ASN A 43 -22.15 13.43 -6.38
CA ASN A 43 -22.63 13.70 -7.75
C ASN A 43 -22.14 12.73 -8.83
N MET A 44 -21.59 11.57 -8.46
CA MET A 44 -21.26 10.49 -9.41
C MET A 44 -22.53 9.88 -10.02
N ALA A 45 -22.55 9.65 -11.32
CA ALA A 45 -23.67 8.98 -11.99
C ALA A 45 -23.92 7.57 -11.44
N ALA A 46 -25.19 7.20 -11.29
CA ALA A 46 -25.60 5.91 -10.72
C ALA A 46 -25.04 4.70 -11.50
N SER A 47 -24.83 4.84 -12.80
CA SER A 47 -24.19 3.84 -13.66
C SER A 47 -22.76 3.47 -13.25
N LEU A 48 -22.07 4.34 -12.50
CA LEU A 48 -20.70 4.14 -12.06
C LEU A 48 -20.59 3.52 -10.65
N LYS A 49 -21.72 3.24 -9.99
CA LYS A 49 -21.72 2.67 -8.63
C LYS A 49 -20.96 1.35 -8.54
N SER A 50 -21.05 0.49 -9.55
CA SER A 50 -20.30 -0.78 -9.59
C SER A 50 -18.80 -0.53 -9.79
N GLU A 51 -18.43 0.44 -10.63
CA GLU A 51 -17.03 0.77 -10.92
C GLU A 51 -16.29 1.33 -9.70
N PHE A 52 -16.94 2.20 -8.91
CA PHE A 52 -16.39 2.67 -7.65
C PHE A 52 -16.58 1.65 -6.51
N GLY A 53 -17.64 0.84 -6.57
CA GLY A 53 -18.01 -0.15 -5.55
C GLY A 53 -16.89 -1.14 -5.23
N LYS A 54 -16.06 -1.50 -6.22
CA LYS A 54 -14.88 -2.35 -5.99
C LYS A 54 -13.91 -1.80 -4.93
N TYR A 55 -13.82 -0.48 -4.76
CA TYR A 55 -12.99 0.15 -3.72
C TYR A 55 -13.70 0.14 -2.37
N VAL A 56 -15.01 0.37 -2.35
CA VAL A 56 -15.85 0.27 -1.14
C VAL A 56 -15.79 -1.16 -0.58
N ASP A 57 -15.94 -2.16 -1.45
CA ASP A 57 -15.88 -3.58 -1.07
C ASP A 57 -14.49 -3.95 -0.52
N ALA A 58 -13.43 -3.53 -1.22
CA ALA A 58 -12.05 -3.82 -0.84
C ALA A 58 -11.65 -3.17 0.50
N TYR A 59 -12.25 -2.04 0.88
CA TYR A 59 -11.95 -1.29 2.10
C TYR A 59 -13.21 -0.97 2.89
N SER A 60 -14.05 -2.00 3.08
CA SER A 60 -15.31 -1.91 3.84
C SER A 60 -15.10 -1.75 5.35
N GLY A 61 -13.86 -1.84 5.85
CA GLY A 61 -13.54 -1.85 7.28
C GLY A 61 -13.75 -3.20 7.97
N ASN A 62 -14.03 -4.26 7.20
CA ASN A 62 -14.24 -5.62 7.71
C ASN A 62 -12.91 -6.34 8.04
N GLU A 63 -11.79 -5.91 7.44
CA GLU A 63 -10.47 -6.51 7.66
C GLU A 63 -9.84 -6.03 8.97
N LYS A 64 -10.32 -6.57 10.09
CA LYS A 64 -9.82 -6.23 11.43
C LYS A 64 -8.37 -6.66 11.61
N ASN A 65 -7.57 -5.77 12.17
CA ASN A 65 -6.16 -5.98 12.52
C ASN A 65 -5.25 -6.33 11.33
N VAL A 66 -5.71 -6.07 10.11
CA VAL A 66 -4.92 -6.33 8.90
C VAL A 66 -4.11 -5.09 8.55
N VAL A 67 -2.82 -5.29 8.32
CA VAL A 67 -1.94 -4.30 7.70
C VAL A 67 -1.67 -4.71 6.26
N LEU A 68 -1.90 -3.79 5.33
CA LEU A 68 -1.59 -3.95 3.92
C LEU A 68 -0.25 -3.26 3.61
N LEU A 69 0.68 -4.01 3.06
CA LEU A 69 1.99 -3.52 2.63
C LEU A 69 2.01 -3.42 1.11
N ASN A 70 2.39 -2.26 0.59
CA ASN A 70 2.67 -2.00 -0.81
C ASN A 70 4.19 -1.97 -0.97
N ILE A 71 4.80 -3.02 -1.55
CA ILE A 71 6.26 -3.13 -1.69
C ILE A 71 6.63 -2.99 -3.17
N TRP A 72 7.30 -1.89 -3.52
CA TRP A 72 7.71 -1.67 -4.91
C TRP A 72 8.89 -2.54 -5.29
N ASN A 73 8.98 -2.89 -6.57
CA ASN A 73 10.09 -3.67 -7.14
C ASN A 73 10.32 -5.06 -6.53
N TRP A 74 9.32 -5.60 -5.84
CA TRP A 74 9.38 -6.94 -5.26
C TRP A 74 9.75 -8.01 -6.30
N ASN A 75 10.70 -8.86 -5.97
CA ASN A 75 11.02 -10.07 -6.72
C ASN A 75 11.21 -11.28 -5.78
N SER A 76 11.41 -12.48 -6.35
CA SER A 76 11.47 -13.73 -5.58
C SER A 76 12.68 -13.84 -4.64
N ASN A 77 13.72 -13.03 -4.84
CA ASN A 77 14.92 -13.05 -4.00
C ASN A 77 14.77 -12.11 -2.78
N TRP A 78 13.73 -11.27 -2.74
CA TRP A 78 13.46 -10.37 -1.62
C TRP A 78 12.87 -11.13 -0.43
N LYS A 79 13.05 -10.57 0.76
CA LYS A 79 12.51 -11.11 2.02
C LYS A 79 11.67 -10.06 2.72
N LEU A 80 10.54 -10.50 3.26
CA LEU A 80 9.68 -9.69 4.12
C LEU A 80 9.64 -10.37 5.50
N SER A 81 9.98 -9.63 6.54
CA SER A 81 9.80 -10.05 7.93
C SER A 81 8.96 -8.99 8.63
N VAL A 82 7.96 -9.44 9.38
CA VAL A 82 7.10 -8.58 10.19
C VAL A 82 7.05 -9.17 11.58
N THR A 83 7.40 -8.38 12.59
CA THR A 83 7.31 -8.80 13.99
C THR A 83 6.42 -7.87 14.78
N ASP A 84 5.78 -8.38 15.82
CA ASP A 84 5.15 -7.54 16.84
C ASP A 84 6.20 -6.91 17.78
N GLU A 85 5.74 -6.04 18.67
CA GLU A 85 6.53 -5.40 19.73
C GLU A 85 7.23 -6.37 20.70
N LYS A 86 6.78 -7.63 20.78
CA LYS A 86 7.37 -8.70 21.60
C LYS A 86 8.42 -9.51 20.82
N GLY A 87 8.61 -9.20 19.53
CA GLY A 87 9.52 -9.91 18.63
C GLY A 87 8.95 -11.19 18.02
N ASN A 88 7.64 -11.45 18.17
CA ASN A 88 7.02 -12.61 17.52
C ASN A 88 6.85 -12.36 16.03
N GLU A 89 7.27 -13.31 15.21
CA GLU A 89 7.10 -13.22 13.76
C GLU A 89 5.65 -13.46 13.33
N LEU A 90 5.12 -12.54 12.54
CA LEU A 90 3.76 -12.58 12.02
C LEU A 90 3.75 -13.12 10.59
N LYS A 91 2.81 -14.03 10.32
CA LYS A 91 2.60 -14.58 8.99
C LYS A 91 2.02 -13.52 8.07
N TRP A 92 2.63 -13.37 6.90
CA TRP A 92 2.12 -12.55 5.82
C TRP A 92 1.75 -13.40 4.61
N THR A 93 0.87 -12.87 3.77
CA THR A 93 0.46 -13.49 2.51
C THR A 93 0.56 -12.46 1.39
N ARG A 94 1.10 -12.88 0.24
CA ARG A 94 1.07 -12.05 -0.96
C ARG A 94 -0.35 -12.00 -1.51
N THR A 95 -0.80 -10.82 -1.92
CA THR A 95 -2.14 -10.64 -2.44
C THR A 95 -2.17 -9.64 -3.58
N SER A 96 -3.35 -9.53 -4.19
CA SER A 96 -3.63 -8.46 -5.14
C SER A 96 -4.58 -7.47 -4.48
N ALA A 97 -4.20 -6.19 -4.46
CA ALA A 97 -5.00 -5.14 -3.84
C ALA A 97 -5.01 -3.87 -4.70
N TYR A 98 -5.88 -2.94 -4.36
CA TYR A 98 -5.83 -1.58 -4.87
C TYR A 98 -4.87 -0.77 -3.98
N ASP A 99 -4.33 0.35 -4.46
CA ASP A 99 -3.51 1.22 -3.60
C ASP A 99 -4.40 2.26 -2.90
N PRO A 100 -4.57 2.23 -1.56
CA PRO A 100 -5.42 3.19 -0.83
C PRO A 100 -5.08 4.65 -1.14
N VAL A 101 -3.80 5.00 -1.21
CA VAL A 101 -3.39 6.39 -1.51
C VAL A 101 -3.76 6.77 -2.94
N HIS A 102 -3.56 5.89 -3.91
CA HIS A 102 -3.97 6.18 -5.30
C HIS A 102 -5.49 6.31 -5.43
N ILE A 103 -6.27 5.52 -4.68
CA ILE A 103 -7.73 5.67 -4.62
C ILE A 103 -8.08 7.07 -4.12
N ALA A 104 -7.57 7.44 -2.95
CA ALA A 104 -7.91 8.69 -2.28
C ALA A 104 -7.41 9.93 -3.05
N ALA A 105 -6.19 9.87 -3.58
CA ALA A 105 -5.54 10.99 -4.25
C ALA A 105 -6.06 11.23 -5.68
N LEU A 106 -6.47 10.16 -6.39
CA LEU A 106 -6.84 10.23 -7.80
C LEU A 106 -8.24 9.70 -8.09
N SER A 107 -8.56 8.47 -7.69
CA SER A 107 -9.83 7.84 -8.09
C SER A 107 -11.03 8.59 -7.51
N VAL A 108 -11.03 8.88 -6.21
CA VAL A 108 -12.09 9.65 -5.55
C VAL A 108 -12.36 10.98 -6.28
N LYS A 109 -11.30 11.75 -6.54
CA LYS A 109 -11.42 13.04 -7.25
C LYS A 109 -11.98 12.90 -8.66
N ARG A 110 -11.63 11.82 -9.37
CA ARG A 110 -12.07 11.59 -10.75
C ARG A 110 -13.49 11.05 -10.85
N PHE A 111 -13.95 10.30 -9.85
CA PHE A 111 -15.33 9.79 -9.81
C PHE A 111 -16.33 10.84 -9.30
N THR A 112 -15.86 11.80 -8.50
CA THR A 112 -16.68 12.95 -8.07
C THR A 112 -17.24 13.71 -9.27
N GLY A 113 -18.57 13.79 -9.38
CA GLY A 113 -19.26 14.45 -10.51
C GLY A 113 -19.16 13.73 -11.86
N ALA A 114 -18.61 12.51 -11.93
CA ALA A 114 -18.41 11.81 -13.19
C ALA A 114 -19.72 11.25 -13.77
N SER A 115 -19.92 11.44 -15.09
CA SER A 115 -21.05 10.87 -15.85
C SER A 115 -20.69 9.60 -16.62
N SER A 116 -19.39 9.33 -16.82
CA SER A 116 -18.85 8.14 -17.46
C SER A 116 -17.59 7.65 -16.73
N LYS A 117 -17.16 6.41 -16.99
CA LYS A 117 -15.99 5.81 -16.34
C LYS A 117 -14.74 6.68 -16.57
N PRO A 118 -14.09 7.20 -15.51
CA PRO A 118 -12.89 7.99 -15.67
C PRO A 118 -11.69 7.13 -16.08
N ASN A 119 -10.76 7.73 -16.83
CA ASN A 119 -9.44 7.16 -17.08
C ASN A 119 -8.49 7.40 -15.89
N PHE A 120 -7.38 6.67 -15.82
CA PHE A 120 -6.36 6.78 -14.76
C PHE A 120 -6.95 6.61 -13.34
N ILE A 121 -7.78 5.58 -13.19
CA ILE A 121 -8.32 5.14 -11.90
C ILE A 121 -7.44 4.03 -11.31
N THR A 122 -7.62 3.72 -10.03
CA THR A 122 -6.82 2.68 -9.36
C THR A 122 -7.15 1.31 -9.90
N GLU A 123 -6.12 0.57 -10.29
CA GLU A 123 -6.23 -0.82 -10.69
C GLU A 123 -5.64 -1.76 -9.63
N LYS A 124 -5.96 -3.04 -9.78
CA LYS A 124 -5.51 -4.08 -8.87
C LYS A 124 -4.10 -4.50 -9.28
N TRP A 125 -3.16 -4.50 -8.34
CA TRP A 125 -1.78 -4.90 -8.59
C TRP A 125 -1.31 -6.02 -7.66
N HIS A 126 -0.23 -6.71 -8.03
CA HIS A 126 0.24 -7.96 -7.39
C HIS A 126 1.45 -7.78 -6.45
N HIS A 127 1.83 -6.55 -6.13
CA HIS A 127 2.97 -6.24 -5.28
C HIS A 127 2.53 -5.84 -3.85
N PHE A 128 1.44 -6.45 -3.39
CA PHE A 128 0.86 -6.23 -2.08
C PHE A 128 0.99 -7.45 -1.18
N PHE A 129 1.07 -7.20 0.13
CA PHE A 129 1.17 -8.22 1.16
C PHE A 129 0.24 -7.87 2.31
N LYS A 130 -0.43 -8.87 2.87
CA LYS A 130 -1.28 -8.72 4.06
C LYS A 130 -0.64 -9.44 5.23
N VAL A 131 -0.58 -8.75 6.36
CA VAL A 131 -0.21 -9.32 7.65
C VAL A 131 -1.34 -9.04 8.65
N THR A 132 -1.70 -10.04 9.45
CA THR A 132 -2.70 -9.88 10.50
C THR A 132 -1.99 -9.75 11.83
N ALA A 133 -2.14 -8.61 12.49
CA ALA A 133 -1.64 -8.39 13.82
C ALA A 133 -2.55 -9.06 14.88
N PRO A 134 -2.02 -9.38 16.07
CA PRO A 134 -2.82 -9.92 17.16
C PRO A 134 -3.99 -9.00 17.52
N ASP A 135 -3.72 -7.71 17.73
CA ASP A 135 -4.72 -6.71 18.14
C ASP A 135 -4.65 -5.43 17.29
N ALA A 136 -5.59 -4.52 17.54
CA ALA A 136 -5.77 -3.29 16.75
C ALA A 136 -4.67 -2.24 17.00
N ASP A 137 -4.04 -2.30 18.16
CA ASP A 137 -3.03 -1.39 18.70
C ASP A 137 -1.65 -2.05 18.88
N THR A 138 -1.48 -3.30 18.43
CA THR A 138 -0.16 -3.95 18.43
C THR A 138 0.75 -3.28 17.40
N ASP A 139 1.86 -2.69 17.86
CA ASP A 139 2.88 -2.10 17.01
C ASP A 139 3.65 -3.16 16.24
N LEU A 140 4.06 -2.80 15.02
CA LEU A 140 4.77 -3.72 14.12
C LEU A 140 6.15 -3.18 13.73
N THR A 141 7.14 -4.06 13.69
CA THR A 141 8.41 -3.80 12.99
C THR A 141 8.36 -4.52 11.65
N ILE A 142 8.36 -3.76 10.56
CA ILE A 142 8.33 -4.27 9.19
C ILE A 142 9.71 -4.11 8.58
N LYS A 143 10.31 -5.21 8.11
CA LYS A 143 11.60 -5.22 7.42
C LYS A 143 11.45 -5.85 6.05
N VAL A 144 11.81 -5.08 5.03
CA VAL A 144 11.90 -5.54 3.64
C VAL A 144 13.39 -5.59 3.27
N THR A 145 13.88 -6.76 2.92
CA THR A 145 15.27 -6.95 2.45
C THR A 145 15.26 -7.23 0.96
N ASP A 146 15.99 -6.42 0.19
CA ASP A 146 16.16 -6.69 -1.25
C ASP A 146 17.20 -7.78 -1.52
N GLU A 147 17.32 -8.19 -2.78
CA GLU A 147 18.25 -9.25 -3.18
C GLU A 147 19.73 -8.89 -3.03
N PHE A 148 20.04 -7.60 -2.88
CA PHE A 148 21.39 -7.09 -2.67
C PHE A 148 21.73 -6.93 -1.18
N GLY A 149 20.79 -7.25 -0.29
CA GLY A 149 20.96 -7.20 1.16
C GLY A 149 20.64 -5.85 1.80
N ASN A 150 20.11 -4.88 1.06
CA ASN A 150 19.66 -3.63 1.66
C ASN A 150 18.38 -3.89 2.46
N VAL A 151 18.27 -3.28 3.64
CA VAL A 151 17.14 -3.48 4.56
C VAL A 151 16.39 -2.16 4.75
N TYR A 152 15.12 -2.16 4.36
CA TYR A 152 14.19 -1.04 4.53
C TYR A 152 13.28 -1.37 5.71
N THR A 153 13.28 -0.50 6.73
CA THR A 153 12.58 -0.76 8.00
C THR A 153 11.55 0.33 8.29
N GLU A 154 10.36 -0.09 8.73
CA GLU A 154 9.36 0.79 9.33
C GLU A 154 8.96 0.24 10.71
N ASN A 155 9.04 1.09 11.73
CA ASN A 155 8.41 0.84 13.02
C ASN A 155 7.02 1.48 12.98
N MET A 156 6.00 0.67 12.70
CA MET A 156 4.63 1.10 12.49
C MET A 156 3.89 1.12 13.83
N ALA A 157 3.69 2.32 14.37
CA ALA A 157 2.82 2.55 15.51
C ALA A 157 1.34 2.34 15.10
N ARG A 158 0.58 1.57 15.87
CA ARG A 158 -0.81 1.21 15.56
C ARG A 158 -1.80 1.67 16.65
N PRO A 159 -3.03 2.06 16.26
CA PRO A 159 -3.53 2.09 14.89
C PRO A 159 -2.97 3.27 14.08
N LYS A 160 -2.52 3.00 12.85
CA LYS A 160 -1.97 4.04 11.96
C LYS A 160 -3.08 4.72 11.18
N GLU A 161 -3.32 6.00 11.45
CA GLU A 161 -4.32 6.79 10.73
C GLU A 161 -4.02 6.88 9.23
N PHE A 162 -5.07 6.87 8.40
CA PHE A 162 -4.94 7.05 6.96
C PHE A 162 -5.13 8.52 6.60
N LYS A 163 -4.02 9.22 6.30
CA LYS A 163 -4.03 10.63 5.88
C LYS A 163 -3.31 10.77 4.55
N ILE A 164 -3.95 11.42 3.58
CA ILE A 164 -3.35 11.64 2.24
C ILE A 164 -2.14 12.58 2.35
N GLU A 165 -2.18 13.49 3.33
CA GLU A 165 -1.15 14.49 3.62
C GLU A 165 0.20 13.87 3.90
N ASP A 166 0.23 12.72 4.58
CA ASP A 166 1.46 12.00 4.93
C ASP A 166 2.21 11.49 3.69
N PHE A 167 1.56 11.51 2.53
CA PHE A 167 2.10 11.09 1.24
C PHE A 167 2.34 12.26 0.28
N LYS A 168 2.06 13.50 0.69
CA LYS A 168 2.37 14.71 -0.08
C LYS A 168 3.85 15.06 0.11
N LYS A 169 4.56 15.26 -0.99
CA LYS A 169 5.92 15.79 -1.06
C LYS A 169 5.91 16.98 -2.01
#